data_AF-A0A4D8QBU2-F1
#
_entry.id   AF-A0A4D8QBU2-F1
#
_cell.length_a   1.000
_cell.length_b   1.000
_cell.length_c   1.000
_cell.angle_alpha   90.00
_cell.angle_beta   90.00
_cell.angle_gamma   90.00
#
_symmetry.space_group_name_H-M   'P 1'
#
loop_
_entity.id
_entity.type
_entity.pdbx_description
1 polymer ?
#
loop_
_entity_poly.entity_id
_entity_poly.type
_entity_poly.pdbx_seq_one_letter_code
_entity_poly.pdbx_strand_id
1 'polypeptide(L)'
;MPPSLIHLDPGPPPHAAAHHDLVWAFSGWACRGGCRLRAADLRVGDARFPADTGAIRLDAEAAQLRHGLAPAVLDCGFWGVAVLPAGGSWHSLQPVMLLEWSDGTREEWPARAFAGPGPSPGAIVDTSADRKPAEDLPLVAIAMATYQPDPPLFQAQIASIRNQTHGRWVCLIEDDGSDDAHWAVITAAIAGDERFLARRNTTNLGFYHNFERALTRVPAEAAFVALADQDDRWAPEKLSVLVGVLAGRPDAMLAFSNMTVVDRNGRLLSETFWPGLDSRHDSLDALLMANVVTGCACLFRASLLQLALPFPALGRLAYHDHWIACCATVAGGIAYEPRALAGYVQHGGNSLGYRRRPGLRLASRIAACLLLSPAIALASQSAMVRRRLAQPLKLLVSLPDTELVCRTAFAETLRRRATLDDDGRRAVSTFAPGPRIGLRLLAALLRPDRRGKAFRGVAARLFTGRVIARLMSILARLRPPPAAGRTVTGERGHAG
;
A
#
# COMPACT_ATOMS: atom_id res chain seq x y z
N MET A 1 -40.80 4.47 -1.14
CA MET A 1 -39.58 4.71 -0.35
C MET A 1 -38.48 5.20 -1.28
N PRO A 2 -37.62 6.14 -0.88
CA PRO A 2 -36.50 6.54 -1.73
C PRO A 2 -35.59 5.34 -1.98
N PRO A 3 -35.03 5.20 -3.20
CA PRO A 3 -34.12 4.10 -3.52
C PRO A 3 -32.87 4.15 -2.65
N SER A 4 -32.36 2.98 -2.27
CA SER A 4 -31.07 2.88 -1.59
C SER A 4 -29.95 3.28 -2.56
N LEU A 5 -28.96 4.00 -2.05
CA LEU A 5 -27.77 4.40 -2.79
C LEU A 5 -26.61 3.50 -2.37
N ILE A 6 -25.78 3.07 -3.32
CA ILE A 6 -24.56 2.30 -3.05
C ILE A 6 -23.41 2.81 -3.92
N HIS A 7 -22.22 2.80 -3.34
CA HIS A 7 -20.96 3.05 -4.04
C HIS A 7 -19.92 2.02 -3.61
N LEU A 8 -19.11 1.54 -4.56
CA LEU A 8 -17.97 0.64 -4.35
C LEU A 8 -16.71 1.33 -4.86
N ASP A 9 -15.65 1.33 -4.05
CA ASP A 9 -14.40 2.04 -4.33
C ASP A 9 -13.56 1.33 -5.41
N PRO A 10 -12.96 0.14 -5.20
CA PRO A 10 -12.45 -0.63 -6.30
C PRO A 10 -13.60 -1.37 -6.97
N GLY A 11 -13.66 -1.23 -8.29
CA GLY A 11 -14.46 -2.12 -9.10
C GLY A 11 -13.99 -3.57 -9.01
N PRO A 12 -14.82 -4.49 -9.50
CA PRO A 12 -14.47 -5.90 -9.63
C PRO A 12 -13.14 -6.07 -10.41
N PRO A 13 -12.16 -6.87 -9.96
CA PRO A 13 -10.87 -7.04 -10.67
C PRO A 13 -11.04 -7.41 -12.14
N PRO A 14 -10.27 -6.84 -13.08
CA PRO A 14 -10.50 -7.05 -14.51
C PRO A 14 -10.15 -8.47 -14.98
N HIS A 15 -9.26 -9.18 -14.28
CA HIS A 15 -8.77 -10.50 -14.65
C HIS A 15 -8.64 -11.41 -13.42
N ALA A 16 -8.89 -12.70 -13.61
CA ALA A 16 -8.58 -13.70 -12.61
C ALA A 16 -7.10 -14.10 -12.69
N ALA A 17 -6.52 -14.38 -11.53
CA ALA A 17 -5.17 -14.91 -11.44
C ALA A 17 -5.15 -16.38 -11.92
N ALA A 18 -4.28 -16.68 -12.89
CA ALA A 18 -4.19 -18.04 -13.45
C ALA A 18 -3.60 -19.07 -12.48
N HIS A 19 -2.76 -18.63 -11.53
CA HIS A 19 -1.93 -19.54 -10.71
C HIS A 19 -2.00 -19.31 -9.20
N HIS A 20 -2.65 -18.23 -8.74
CA HIS A 20 -2.77 -17.90 -7.31
C HIS A 20 -4.19 -17.49 -6.96
N ASP A 21 -4.57 -17.65 -5.70
CA ASP A 21 -5.78 -17.01 -5.18
C ASP A 21 -5.71 -15.49 -5.42
N LEU A 22 -6.83 -14.93 -5.87
CA LEU A 22 -6.99 -13.48 -6.00
C LEU A 22 -7.62 -12.95 -4.72
N VAL A 23 -6.89 -12.06 -4.05
CA VAL A 23 -7.40 -11.31 -2.90
C VAL A 23 -8.02 -10.01 -3.40
N TRP A 24 -9.34 -9.92 -3.33
CA TRP A 24 -10.11 -8.72 -3.66
C TRP A 24 -10.52 -8.01 -2.38
N ALA A 25 -9.90 -6.87 -2.13
CA ALA A 25 -10.31 -6.00 -1.04
C ALA A 25 -11.34 -5.01 -1.58
N PHE A 26 -12.50 -4.96 -0.96
CA PHE A 26 -13.60 -4.09 -1.38
C PHE A 26 -13.97 -3.13 -0.26
N SER A 27 -14.37 -1.92 -0.63
CA SER A 27 -14.90 -0.93 0.28
C SER A 27 -15.94 -0.08 -0.43
N GLY A 28 -16.78 0.59 0.35
CA GLY A 28 -17.89 1.35 -0.21
C GLY A 28 -18.71 2.04 0.85
N TRP A 29 -19.83 2.62 0.42
CA TRP A 29 -20.89 3.11 1.31
C TRP A 29 -22.26 2.76 0.74
N ALA A 30 -23.23 2.60 1.64
CA ALA A 30 -24.63 2.42 1.27
C ALA A 30 -25.55 3.24 2.17
N CYS A 31 -26.50 3.96 1.58
CA CYS A 31 -27.44 4.83 2.31
C CYS A 31 -28.89 4.52 1.94
N ARG A 32 -29.78 4.53 2.95
CA ARG A 32 -31.23 4.40 2.80
C ARG A 32 -31.92 5.37 3.74
N GLY A 33 -32.96 6.05 3.27
CA GLY A 33 -33.68 7.06 4.06
C GLY A 33 -34.19 6.48 5.39
N GLY A 34 -33.80 7.11 6.51
CA GLY A 34 -34.24 6.72 7.86
C GLY A 34 -33.73 5.36 8.37
N CYS A 35 -32.83 4.69 7.65
CA CYS A 35 -32.36 3.34 7.99
C CYS A 35 -30.85 3.30 8.17
N ARG A 36 -30.39 2.49 9.13
CA ARG A 36 -28.97 2.21 9.35
C ARG A 36 -28.59 0.88 8.69
N LEU A 37 -27.42 0.85 8.04
CA LEU A 37 -26.84 -0.39 7.53
C LEU A 37 -26.42 -1.28 8.71
N ARG A 38 -27.01 -2.48 8.83
CA ARG A 38 -26.71 -3.46 9.88
C ARG A 38 -25.62 -4.43 9.47
N ALA A 39 -25.69 -4.94 8.24
CA ALA A 39 -24.73 -5.86 7.68
C ALA A 39 -24.52 -5.58 6.20
N ALA A 40 -23.31 -5.86 5.72
CA ALA A 40 -22.97 -5.87 4.31
C ALA A 40 -22.07 -7.07 4.08
N ASP A 41 -22.39 -7.90 3.09
CA ASP A 41 -21.56 -9.04 2.71
C ASP A 41 -21.39 -9.07 1.20
N LEU A 42 -20.25 -9.56 0.74
CA LEU A 42 -20.05 -9.86 -0.68
C LEU A 42 -20.30 -11.34 -0.92
N ARG A 43 -21.16 -11.68 -1.86
CA ARG A 43 -21.33 -13.03 -2.38
C ARG A 43 -20.64 -13.17 -3.72
N VAL A 44 -19.83 -14.22 -3.88
CA VAL A 44 -19.17 -14.58 -5.14
C VAL A 44 -19.33 -16.09 -5.35
N GLY A 45 -20.16 -16.48 -6.33
CA GLY A 45 -20.66 -17.86 -6.40
C GLY A 45 -21.38 -18.25 -5.10
N ASP A 46 -21.03 -19.40 -4.53
CA ASP A 46 -21.58 -19.89 -3.26
C ASP A 46 -20.85 -19.34 -2.02
N ALA A 47 -19.72 -18.66 -2.21
CA ALA A 47 -18.93 -18.11 -1.11
C ALA A 47 -19.49 -16.75 -0.66
N ARG A 48 -19.54 -16.55 0.66
CA ARG A 48 -19.97 -15.29 1.30
C ARG A 48 -18.82 -14.73 2.12
N PHE A 49 -18.52 -13.46 1.92
CA PHE A 49 -17.45 -12.72 2.56
C PHE A 49 -18.03 -11.56 3.35
N PRO A 50 -17.98 -11.59 4.69
CA PRO A 50 -18.56 -10.54 5.51
C PRO A 50 -17.75 -9.25 5.45
N ALA A 51 -18.45 -8.12 5.43
CA ALA A 51 -17.84 -6.79 5.50
C ALA A 51 -18.03 -6.18 6.90
N ASP A 52 -17.01 -5.46 7.36
CA ASP A 52 -17.13 -4.59 8.53
C ASP A 52 -17.92 -3.34 8.14
N THR A 53 -18.97 -3.02 8.90
CA THR A 53 -19.85 -1.87 8.67
C THR A 53 -19.63 -0.74 9.69
N GLY A 54 -20.27 0.41 9.45
CA GLY A 54 -20.18 1.57 10.33
C GLY A 54 -18.84 2.31 10.21
N ALA A 55 -18.28 2.29 9.00
CA ALA A 55 -17.15 3.11 8.58
C ALA A 55 -17.63 4.52 8.21
N ILE A 56 -16.80 5.54 8.46
CA ILE A 56 -17.21 6.94 8.24
C ILE A 56 -16.83 7.37 6.83
N ARG A 57 -17.83 7.79 6.03
CA ARG A 57 -17.67 8.11 4.61
C ARG A 57 -18.09 9.55 4.33
N LEU A 58 -17.10 10.44 4.33
CA LEU A 58 -17.30 11.88 4.06
C LEU A 58 -17.71 12.14 2.61
N ASP A 59 -17.26 11.29 1.69
CA ASP A 59 -17.64 11.34 0.27
C ASP A 59 -19.11 10.94 0.03
N ALA A 60 -19.70 10.17 0.94
CA ALA A 60 -21.11 9.81 0.89
C ALA A 60 -22.03 11.02 1.17
N GLU A 61 -21.57 12.03 1.91
CA GLU A 61 -22.36 13.21 2.26
C GLU A 61 -22.81 13.97 1.00
N ALA A 62 -21.87 14.27 0.10
CA ALA A 62 -22.16 14.97 -1.14
C ALA A 62 -23.14 14.17 -2.03
N ALA A 63 -23.03 12.84 -2.04
CA ALA A 63 -23.96 11.99 -2.78
C ALA A 63 -25.36 11.97 -2.15
N GLN A 64 -25.45 11.82 -0.82
CA GLN A 64 -26.71 11.86 -0.08
C GLN A 64 -27.45 13.19 -0.30
N LEU A 65 -26.74 14.32 -0.25
CA LEU A 65 -27.30 15.65 -0.51
C LEU A 65 -27.83 15.79 -1.94
N ARG A 66 -27.08 15.32 -2.95
CA ARG A 66 -27.54 15.34 -4.36
C ARG A 66 -28.83 14.54 -4.58
N HIS A 67 -29.07 13.52 -3.77
CA HIS A 67 -30.25 12.66 -3.84
C HIS A 67 -31.33 12.99 -2.80
N GLY A 68 -31.22 14.13 -2.09
CA GLY A 68 -32.25 14.61 -1.16
C GLY A 68 -32.42 13.78 0.12
N LEU A 69 -31.38 13.05 0.54
CA LEU A 69 -31.39 12.28 1.79
C LEU A 69 -30.98 13.17 2.98
N ALA A 70 -31.76 13.16 4.08
CA ALA A 70 -31.49 13.93 5.29
C ALA A 70 -31.75 13.14 6.59
N PRO A 71 -30.97 13.37 7.68
CA PRO A 71 -29.63 13.98 7.72
C PRO A 71 -28.55 13.01 7.21
N ALA A 72 -27.40 13.53 6.78
CA ALA A 72 -26.30 12.75 6.23
C ALA A 72 -25.77 11.73 7.25
N VAL A 73 -26.09 10.45 7.04
CA VAL A 73 -25.55 9.36 7.85
C VAL A 73 -24.16 9.08 7.33
N LEU A 74 -23.14 9.50 8.08
CA LEU A 74 -21.74 9.31 7.69
C LEU A 74 -21.22 7.91 8.05
N ASP A 75 -21.80 7.21 9.04
CA ASP A 75 -21.43 5.83 9.40
C ASP A 75 -22.05 4.78 8.45
N CYS A 76 -22.16 5.11 7.17
CA CYS A 76 -22.74 4.30 6.11
C CYS A 76 -21.72 3.45 5.33
N GLY A 77 -20.44 3.51 5.73
CA GLY A 77 -19.36 2.79 5.08
C GLY A 77 -19.31 1.30 5.43
N PHE A 78 -18.79 0.52 4.48
CA PHE A 78 -18.45 -0.88 4.66
C PHE A 78 -17.13 -1.21 3.96
N TRP A 79 -16.46 -2.27 4.43
CA TRP A 79 -15.29 -2.83 3.74
C TRP A 79 -15.03 -4.29 4.12
N GLY A 80 -14.38 -5.03 3.24
CA GLY A 80 -14.05 -6.43 3.47
C GLY A 80 -13.00 -6.96 2.51
N VAL A 81 -12.66 -8.23 2.69
CA VAL A 81 -11.74 -8.96 1.81
C VAL A 81 -12.40 -10.25 1.34
N ALA A 82 -12.44 -10.43 0.04
CA ALA A 82 -12.85 -11.65 -0.63
C ALA A 82 -11.64 -12.38 -1.17
N VAL A 83 -11.66 -13.71 -1.02
CA VAL A 83 -10.61 -14.57 -1.55
C VAL A 83 -11.23 -15.46 -2.60
N LEU A 84 -10.69 -15.37 -3.80
CA LEU A 84 -11.18 -16.08 -4.96
C LEU A 84 -10.14 -17.12 -5.34
N PRO A 85 -10.55 -18.38 -5.55
CA PRO A 85 -9.62 -19.45 -5.90
C PRO A 85 -8.96 -19.19 -7.26
N ALA A 86 -7.71 -19.62 -7.40
CA ALA A 86 -6.99 -19.61 -8.67
C ALA A 86 -7.78 -20.31 -9.79
N GLY A 87 -7.68 -19.82 -11.03
CA GLY A 87 -8.29 -20.45 -12.21
C GLY A 87 -9.80 -20.27 -12.37
N GLY A 88 -10.47 -19.52 -11.49
CA GLY A 88 -11.88 -19.13 -11.68
C GLY A 88 -12.05 -18.05 -12.75
N SER A 89 -13.14 -18.05 -13.52
CA SER A 89 -13.43 -16.97 -14.48
C SER A 89 -14.12 -15.80 -13.79
N TRP A 90 -13.46 -14.63 -13.74
CA TRP A 90 -14.05 -13.41 -13.17
C TRP A 90 -15.37 -13.01 -13.83
N HIS A 91 -15.47 -13.21 -15.15
CA HIS A 91 -16.63 -12.82 -15.95
C HIS A 91 -17.89 -13.64 -15.61
N SER A 92 -17.73 -14.84 -15.04
CA SER A 92 -18.85 -15.71 -14.64
C SER A 92 -19.28 -15.55 -13.19
N LEU A 93 -18.47 -14.91 -12.33
CA LEU A 93 -18.66 -14.96 -10.87
C LEU A 93 -19.69 -13.96 -10.33
N GLN A 94 -20.20 -13.04 -11.17
CA GLN A 94 -21.32 -12.12 -10.91
C GLN A 94 -21.41 -11.68 -9.43
N PRO A 95 -20.39 -10.99 -8.90
CA PRO A 95 -20.34 -10.68 -7.48
C PRO A 95 -21.52 -9.80 -7.08
N VAL A 96 -22.10 -10.06 -5.90
CA VAL A 96 -23.29 -9.36 -5.39
C VAL A 96 -23.03 -8.87 -3.97
N MET A 97 -23.25 -7.58 -3.73
CA MET A 97 -23.35 -7.00 -2.39
C MET A 97 -24.71 -7.31 -1.80
N LEU A 98 -24.73 -7.97 -0.65
CA LEU A 98 -25.91 -8.26 0.15
C LEU A 98 -25.96 -7.25 1.31
N LEU A 99 -27.00 -6.43 1.37
CA LEU A 99 -27.17 -5.39 2.39
C LEU A 99 -28.37 -5.73 3.29
N GLU A 100 -28.19 -5.60 4.61
CA GLU A 100 -29.28 -5.69 5.59
C GLU A 100 -29.44 -4.37 6.35
N TRP A 101 -30.68 -3.88 6.40
CA TRP A 101 -31.04 -2.57 6.97
C TRP A 101 -31.74 -2.69 8.32
N SER A 102 -31.77 -1.59 9.08
CA SER A 102 -32.37 -1.55 10.41
C SER A 102 -33.89 -1.73 10.45
N ASP A 103 -34.57 -1.50 9.34
CA ASP A 103 -36.01 -1.72 9.13
C ASP A 103 -36.33 -3.19 8.77
N GLY A 104 -35.31 -4.07 8.70
CA GLY A 104 -35.45 -5.46 8.29
C GLY A 104 -35.37 -5.69 6.77
N THR A 105 -35.26 -4.62 5.98
CA THR A 105 -35.10 -4.72 4.52
C THR A 105 -33.78 -5.41 4.17
N ARG A 106 -33.81 -6.28 3.16
CA ARG A 106 -32.63 -6.91 2.55
C ARG A 106 -32.57 -6.58 1.07
N GLU A 107 -31.39 -6.22 0.60
CA GLU A 107 -31.17 -5.83 -0.80
C GLU A 107 -29.96 -6.55 -1.38
N GLU A 108 -30.05 -6.87 -2.67
CA GLU A 108 -28.95 -7.44 -3.45
C GLU A 108 -28.55 -6.45 -4.54
N TRP A 109 -27.27 -6.12 -4.58
CA TRP A 109 -26.71 -5.13 -5.51
C TRP A 109 -25.56 -5.76 -6.29
N PRO A 110 -25.62 -5.83 -7.63
CA PRO A 110 -24.49 -6.29 -8.42
C PRO A 110 -23.24 -5.45 -8.09
N ALA A 111 -22.16 -6.10 -7.68
CA ALA A 111 -20.89 -5.44 -7.35
C ALA A 111 -20.10 -5.05 -8.62
N ARG A 112 -20.81 -4.61 -9.66
CA ARG A 112 -20.23 -4.13 -10.93
C ARG A 112 -19.94 -2.65 -10.80
N ALA A 113 -18.81 -2.19 -11.33
CA ALA A 113 -18.61 -0.76 -11.57
C ALA A 113 -19.64 -0.26 -12.60
N PHE A 114 -20.15 0.97 -12.44
CA PHE A 114 -20.98 1.61 -13.46
C PHE A 114 -20.15 1.77 -14.76
N ALA A 115 -20.62 1.19 -15.86
CA ALA A 115 -19.89 1.16 -17.12
C ALA A 115 -20.02 2.52 -17.86
N GLY A 116 -18.92 3.28 -17.93
CA GLY A 116 -18.57 3.94 -19.19
C GLY A 116 -18.20 2.88 -20.24
N PRO A 117 -18.26 3.18 -21.55
CA PRO A 117 -18.27 2.17 -22.61
C PRO A 117 -17.10 1.19 -22.48
N GLY A 118 -17.47 -0.08 -22.26
CA GLY A 118 -16.56 -1.22 -22.17
C GLY A 118 -16.28 -1.85 -23.54
N PRO A 119 -15.29 -2.75 -23.59
CA PRO A 119 -14.32 -2.88 -24.67
C PRO A 119 -14.76 -3.72 -25.88
N SER A 120 -14.05 -3.50 -27.00
CA SER A 120 -13.80 -4.51 -28.03
C SER A 120 -12.31 -4.88 -28.02
N PRO A 121 -11.93 -6.15 -28.28
CA PRO A 121 -10.53 -6.59 -28.24
C PRO A 121 -9.75 -5.99 -29.42
N GLY A 122 -8.83 -5.07 -29.11
CA GLY A 122 -7.86 -4.50 -30.07
C GLY A 122 -6.58 -5.33 -30.12
N ALA A 123 -6.01 -5.47 -31.32
CA ALA A 123 -4.88 -6.32 -31.62
C ALA A 123 -3.64 -6.05 -30.75
N ILE A 124 -3.10 -7.13 -30.20
CA ILE A 124 -1.79 -7.18 -29.55
C ILE A 124 -0.75 -7.19 -30.68
N VAL A 125 0.10 -6.17 -30.75
CA VAL A 125 1.32 -6.23 -31.56
C VAL A 125 2.43 -6.69 -30.63
N ASP A 126 2.78 -7.96 -30.76
CA ASP A 126 3.95 -8.57 -30.13
C ASP A 126 5.18 -8.24 -30.98
N THR A 127 6.14 -7.54 -30.39
CA THR A 127 7.49 -7.39 -30.93
C THR A 127 8.49 -7.87 -29.90
N SER A 128 8.37 -9.12 -29.46
CA SER A 128 9.46 -9.84 -28.81
C SER A 128 10.44 -10.33 -29.88
N ALA A 129 11.51 -9.57 -30.08
CA ALA A 129 12.65 -10.04 -30.86
C ALA A 129 13.67 -10.70 -29.92
N ASP A 130 14.00 -11.95 -30.21
CA ASP A 130 15.12 -12.72 -29.64
C ASP A 130 16.39 -11.86 -29.62
N ARG A 131 16.93 -11.57 -28.43
CA ARG A 131 18.16 -10.80 -28.27
C ARG A 131 19.25 -11.66 -27.64
N LYS A 132 20.36 -11.81 -28.38
CA LYS A 132 21.61 -12.36 -27.85
C LYS A 132 22.25 -11.37 -26.86
N PRO A 133 22.73 -11.81 -25.69
CA PRO A 133 23.34 -10.93 -24.70
C PRO A 133 24.79 -10.55 -25.04
N ALA A 134 25.16 -9.32 -24.66
CA ALA A 134 26.55 -8.93 -24.41
C ALA A 134 26.94 -9.37 -22.98
N GLU A 135 28.18 -9.86 -22.83
CA GLU A 135 28.64 -10.63 -21.66
C GLU A 135 29.13 -9.74 -20.49
N ASP A 136 29.02 -10.31 -19.27
CA ASP A 136 29.54 -9.92 -17.92
C ASP A 136 28.69 -9.11 -16.92
N LEU A 137 27.76 -8.23 -17.30
CA LEU A 137 26.87 -7.56 -16.30
C LEU A 137 25.52 -8.28 -16.16
N PRO A 138 24.85 -8.30 -14.99
CA PRO A 138 23.49 -8.83 -14.87
C PRO A 138 22.48 -7.91 -15.59
N LEU A 139 21.49 -8.49 -16.28
CA LEU A 139 20.45 -7.70 -16.95
C LEU A 139 19.51 -7.05 -15.91
N VAL A 140 19.27 -5.75 -16.06
CA VAL A 140 18.26 -5.00 -15.28
C VAL A 140 17.07 -4.67 -16.20
N ALA A 141 15.88 -5.13 -15.85
CA ALA A 141 14.64 -4.68 -16.48
C ALA A 141 14.11 -3.43 -15.73
N ILE A 142 13.89 -2.34 -16.44
CA ILE A 142 13.30 -1.11 -15.90
C ILE A 142 11.83 -1.12 -16.29
N ALA A 143 10.92 -1.27 -15.34
CA ALA A 143 9.48 -1.16 -15.56
C ALA A 143 9.06 0.30 -15.33
N MET A 144 8.60 0.97 -16.39
CA MET A 144 8.13 2.34 -16.36
C MET A 144 6.63 2.42 -16.64
N ALA A 145 5.88 3.12 -15.79
CA ALA A 145 4.48 3.45 -16.04
C ALA A 145 4.35 4.89 -16.53
N THR A 146 3.62 5.12 -17.62
CA THR A 146 3.34 6.47 -18.15
C THR A 146 1.85 6.74 -18.28
N TYR A 147 1.45 8.01 -18.15
CA TYR A 147 0.13 8.51 -18.49
C TYR A 147 0.20 10.02 -18.69
N GLN A 148 -0.12 10.46 -19.91
CA GLN A 148 -0.05 11.86 -20.36
C GLN A 148 1.20 12.58 -19.84
N PRO A 149 2.42 12.09 -20.17
CA PRO A 149 3.66 12.66 -19.65
C PRO A 149 3.84 14.12 -20.04
N ASP A 150 4.32 14.92 -19.08
CA ASP A 150 4.86 16.25 -19.36
C ASP A 150 6.13 16.09 -20.24
N PRO A 151 6.18 16.66 -21.46
CA PRO A 151 7.23 16.32 -22.41
C PRO A 151 8.65 16.66 -21.93
N PRO A 152 8.94 17.84 -21.36
CA PRO A 152 10.25 18.15 -20.77
C PRO A 152 10.69 17.18 -19.67
N LEU A 153 9.79 16.82 -18.75
CA LEU A 153 10.10 15.89 -17.66
C LEU A 153 10.36 14.49 -18.17
N PHE A 154 9.55 14.02 -19.11
CA PHE A 154 9.73 12.72 -19.73
C PHE A 154 11.05 12.60 -20.48
N GLN A 155 11.40 13.62 -21.27
CA GLN A 155 12.69 13.67 -21.96
C GLN A 155 13.86 13.63 -20.97
N ALA A 156 13.78 14.36 -19.85
CA ALA A 156 14.79 14.34 -18.81
C ALA A 156 14.92 12.96 -18.15
N GLN A 157 13.80 12.29 -17.89
CA GLN A 157 13.79 10.95 -17.30
C GLN A 157 14.41 9.91 -18.24
N ILE A 158 13.98 9.88 -19.52
CA ILE A 158 14.55 9.01 -20.55
C ILE A 158 16.05 9.25 -20.72
N ALA A 159 16.50 10.51 -20.74
CA ALA A 159 17.92 10.84 -20.80
C ALA A 159 18.68 10.33 -19.56
N SER A 160 18.09 10.40 -18.36
CA SER A 160 18.74 9.90 -17.15
C SER A 160 18.88 8.37 -17.11
N ILE A 161 17.93 7.65 -17.72
CA ILE A 161 18.01 6.20 -17.91
C ILE A 161 19.06 5.84 -18.97
N ARG A 162 19.08 6.56 -20.10
CA ARG A 162 20.10 6.37 -21.16
C ARG A 162 21.53 6.47 -20.64
N ASN A 163 21.75 7.40 -19.71
CA ASN A 163 23.05 7.73 -19.15
C ASN A 163 23.43 6.91 -17.91
N GLN A 164 22.73 5.80 -17.63
CA GLN A 164 23.13 4.90 -16.55
C GLN A 164 24.50 4.27 -16.83
N THR A 165 25.35 4.20 -15.80
CA THR A 165 26.68 3.58 -15.89
C THR A 165 26.61 2.05 -15.97
N HIS A 166 25.53 1.44 -15.47
CA HIS A 166 25.22 0.04 -15.71
C HIS A 166 24.67 -0.07 -17.13
N GLY A 167 25.42 -0.60 -18.09
CA GLY A 167 25.04 -0.58 -19.51
C GLY A 167 24.02 -1.64 -19.94
N ARG A 168 23.87 -2.73 -19.17
CA ARG A 168 23.02 -3.88 -19.53
C ARG A 168 21.63 -3.77 -18.91
N TRP A 169 20.75 -3.03 -19.57
CA TRP A 169 19.34 -2.89 -19.18
C TRP A 169 18.39 -2.89 -20.38
N VAL A 170 17.12 -3.16 -20.09
CA VAL A 170 15.98 -2.96 -20.99
C VAL A 170 14.94 -2.14 -20.24
N CYS A 171 14.30 -1.17 -20.87
CA CYS A 171 13.25 -0.34 -20.28
C CYS A 171 11.90 -0.65 -20.92
N LEU A 172 11.03 -1.29 -20.15
CA LEU A 172 9.66 -1.65 -20.50
C LEU A 172 8.75 -0.49 -20.12
N ILE A 173 8.35 0.30 -21.10
CA ILE A 173 7.40 1.41 -20.91
C ILE A 173 5.99 0.86 -21.15
N GLU A 174 5.13 0.97 -20.15
CA GLU A 174 3.69 0.68 -20.27
C GLU A 174 2.93 2.00 -20.12
N ASP A 175 2.29 2.43 -21.21
CA ASP A 175 1.50 3.66 -21.25
C ASP A 175 0.03 3.38 -20.95
N ASP A 176 -0.54 4.13 -20.03
CA ASP A 176 -1.86 3.91 -19.45
C ASP A 176 -3.01 4.50 -20.28
N GLY A 177 -2.89 4.39 -21.61
CA GLY A 177 -3.86 4.93 -22.56
C GLY A 177 -3.82 6.46 -22.65
N SER A 178 -2.61 7.02 -22.77
CA SER A 178 -2.42 8.42 -23.16
C SER A 178 -3.11 8.71 -24.50
N ASP A 179 -3.36 9.98 -24.83
CA ASP A 179 -3.84 10.36 -26.17
C ASP A 179 -2.73 10.25 -27.24
N ASP A 180 -3.08 10.51 -28.50
CA ASP A 180 -2.14 10.37 -29.63
C ASP A 180 -0.98 11.37 -29.58
N ALA A 181 -1.22 12.58 -29.05
CA ALA A 181 -0.19 13.60 -28.93
C ALA A 181 0.87 13.18 -27.88
N HIS A 182 0.42 12.66 -26.74
CA HIS A 182 1.31 12.17 -25.69
C HIS A 182 2.00 10.85 -26.09
N TRP A 183 1.34 9.99 -26.85
CA TRP A 183 1.98 8.80 -27.41
C TRP A 183 3.09 9.16 -28.42
N ALA A 184 2.88 10.20 -29.23
CA ALA A 184 3.92 10.73 -30.11
C ALA A 184 5.14 11.26 -29.32
N VAL A 185 4.91 11.92 -28.17
CA VAL A 185 5.99 12.35 -27.27
C VAL A 185 6.80 11.15 -26.75
N ILE A 186 6.12 10.08 -26.31
CA ILE A 186 6.77 8.89 -25.79
C ILE A 186 7.65 8.24 -26.87
N THR A 187 7.07 7.97 -28.04
CA THR A 187 7.75 7.29 -29.16
C THR A 187 8.92 8.11 -29.72
N ALA A 188 8.76 9.43 -29.84
CA ALA A 188 9.84 10.32 -30.28
C ALA A 188 11.01 10.35 -29.27
N ALA A 189 10.72 10.41 -27.97
CA ALA A 189 11.75 10.49 -26.94
C ALA A 189 12.62 9.22 -26.87
N ILE A 190 12.07 8.04 -27.17
CA ILE A 190 12.79 6.75 -27.13
C ILE A 190 13.43 6.34 -28.47
N ALA A 191 13.11 7.04 -29.56
CA ALA A 191 13.62 6.73 -30.90
C ALA A 191 15.15 6.60 -30.94
N GLY A 192 15.64 5.64 -31.73
CA GLY A 192 17.07 5.39 -31.90
C GLY A 192 17.76 4.59 -30.78
N ASP A 193 17.04 4.18 -29.73
CA ASP A 193 17.58 3.34 -28.67
C ASP A 193 16.68 2.11 -28.43
N GLU A 194 17.09 0.98 -29.02
CA GLU A 194 16.39 -0.31 -28.95
C GLU A 194 16.32 -0.93 -27.55
N ARG A 195 16.92 -0.30 -26.53
CA ARG A 195 16.75 -0.76 -25.14
C ARG A 195 15.41 -0.32 -24.56
N PHE A 196 14.70 0.63 -25.18
CA PHE A 196 13.35 1.03 -24.77
C PHE A 196 12.27 0.28 -25.57
N LEU A 197 11.36 -0.37 -24.85
CA LEU A 197 10.26 -1.15 -25.41
C LEU A 197 8.93 -0.62 -24.87
N ALA A 198 8.25 0.23 -25.65
CA ALA A 198 7.00 0.86 -25.25
C ALA A 198 5.76 0.12 -25.75
N ARG A 199 4.71 0.08 -24.91
CA ARG A 199 3.37 -0.41 -25.26
C ARG A 199 2.33 0.58 -24.76
N ARG A 200 1.30 0.84 -25.57
CA ARG A 200 0.14 1.66 -25.20
C ARG A 200 -1.06 0.80 -24.85
N ASN A 201 -1.64 1.04 -23.68
CA ASN A 201 -2.91 0.45 -23.29
C ASN A 201 -4.05 1.13 -24.03
N THR A 202 -5.09 0.35 -24.30
CA THR A 202 -6.35 0.86 -24.86
C THR A 202 -7.20 1.58 -23.82
N THR A 203 -6.91 1.38 -22.53
CA THR A 203 -7.68 1.90 -21.40
C THR A 203 -6.75 2.30 -20.27
N ASN A 204 -7.15 3.32 -19.51
CA ASN A 204 -6.47 3.70 -18.28
C ASN A 204 -6.77 2.71 -17.15
N LEU A 205 -5.77 1.94 -16.75
CA LEU A 205 -5.77 0.97 -15.65
C LEU A 205 -5.45 1.63 -14.30
N GLY A 206 -4.88 2.84 -14.31
CA GLY A 206 -4.26 3.49 -13.17
C GLY A 206 -2.86 2.97 -12.91
N PHE A 207 -2.02 3.80 -12.27
CA PHE A 207 -0.59 3.52 -12.09
C PHE A 207 -0.29 2.15 -11.47
N TYR A 208 -1.08 1.71 -10.48
CA TYR A 208 -0.87 0.44 -9.78
C TYR A 208 -0.89 -0.77 -10.72
N HIS A 209 -1.95 -0.90 -11.53
CA HIS A 209 -2.10 -1.99 -12.50
C HIS A 209 -1.30 -1.74 -13.78
N ASN A 210 -0.96 -0.49 -14.10
CA ASN A 210 -0.05 -0.20 -15.19
C ASN A 210 1.37 -0.70 -14.89
N PHE A 211 1.87 -0.50 -13.66
CA PHE A 211 3.12 -1.13 -13.20
C PHE A 211 3.02 -2.65 -13.18
N GLU A 212 1.91 -3.23 -12.68
CA GLU A 212 1.70 -4.69 -12.72
C GLU A 212 1.88 -5.24 -14.14
N ARG A 213 1.25 -4.58 -15.12
CA ARG A 213 1.32 -4.98 -16.53
C ARG A 213 2.73 -4.83 -17.10
N ALA A 214 3.44 -3.74 -16.79
CA ALA A 214 4.85 -3.60 -17.14
C ALA A 214 5.71 -4.75 -16.57
N LEU A 215 5.45 -5.15 -15.32
CA LEU A 215 6.18 -6.22 -14.64
C LEU A 215 5.91 -7.61 -15.23
N THR A 216 4.72 -7.86 -15.81
CA THR A 216 4.46 -9.13 -16.52
C THR A 216 5.28 -9.31 -17.80
N ARG A 217 5.87 -8.22 -18.32
CA ARG A 217 6.72 -8.22 -19.54
C ARG A 217 8.21 -8.35 -19.23
N VAL A 218 8.60 -8.49 -17.95
CA VAL A 218 10.00 -8.65 -17.55
C VAL A 218 10.58 -9.91 -18.19
N PRO A 219 11.68 -9.82 -18.96
CA PRO A 219 12.31 -10.99 -19.57
C PRO A 219 12.80 -12.00 -18.53
N ALA A 220 12.73 -13.29 -18.85
CA ALA A 220 13.12 -14.35 -17.92
C ALA A 220 14.60 -14.30 -17.52
N GLU A 221 15.46 -13.76 -18.39
CA GLU A 221 16.89 -13.59 -18.18
C GLU A 221 17.25 -12.32 -17.38
N ALA A 222 16.27 -11.47 -17.05
CA ALA A 222 16.50 -10.33 -16.17
C ALA A 222 16.84 -10.82 -14.76
N ALA A 223 17.98 -10.39 -14.22
CA ALA A 223 18.37 -10.71 -12.84
C ALA A 223 17.72 -9.75 -11.84
N PHE A 224 17.52 -8.49 -12.27
CA PHE A 224 16.99 -7.42 -11.44
C PHE A 224 15.90 -6.64 -12.16
N VAL A 225 15.05 -6.00 -11.38
CA VAL A 225 14.00 -5.11 -11.83
C VAL A 225 14.09 -3.78 -11.10
N ALA A 226 14.04 -2.67 -11.82
CA ALA A 226 13.91 -1.33 -11.26
C ALA A 226 12.56 -0.74 -11.67
N LEU A 227 11.93 0.01 -10.77
CA LEU A 227 10.71 0.75 -11.09
C LEU A 227 11.08 2.18 -11.49
N ALA A 228 10.34 2.76 -12.42
CA ALA A 228 10.54 4.11 -12.90
C ALA A 228 9.20 4.83 -13.08
N ASP A 229 9.09 6.03 -12.53
CA ASP A 229 8.04 6.97 -12.92
C ASP A 229 8.50 7.80 -14.14
N GLN A 230 7.54 8.43 -14.81
CA GLN A 230 7.75 9.14 -16.09
C GLN A 230 8.40 10.53 -15.93
N ASP A 231 8.48 11.05 -14.71
CA ASP A 231 8.75 12.46 -14.39
C ASP A 231 9.88 12.67 -13.37
N ASP A 232 10.62 11.61 -13.02
CA ASP A 232 11.79 11.69 -12.14
C ASP A 232 13.10 12.00 -12.89
N ARG A 233 14.20 12.08 -12.13
CA ARG A 233 15.55 12.10 -12.68
C ARG A 233 16.47 11.18 -11.89
N TRP A 234 17.09 10.20 -12.54
CA TRP A 234 18.02 9.28 -11.88
C TRP A 234 19.45 9.82 -11.85
N ALA A 235 20.19 9.49 -10.79
CA ALA A 235 21.64 9.63 -10.77
C ALA A 235 22.27 8.62 -11.75
N PRO A 236 23.33 8.96 -12.50
CA PRO A 236 23.97 8.06 -13.47
C PRO A 236 24.38 6.70 -12.90
N GLU A 237 24.74 6.64 -11.63
CA GLU A 237 25.23 5.45 -10.95
C GLU A 237 24.15 4.63 -10.24
N LYS A 238 22.88 5.04 -10.31
CA LYS A 238 21.78 4.41 -9.55
C LYS A 238 21.76 2.89 -9.72
N LEU A 239 21.71 2.41 -10.95
CA LEU A 239 21.62 0.97 -11.23
C LEU A 239 22.85 0.21 -10.71
N SER A 240 24.06 0.68 -11.06
CA SER A 240 25.32 0.06 -10.63
C SER A 240 25.43 -0.04 -9.11
N VAL A 241 25.05 1.03 -8.41
CA VAL A 241 25.07 1.08 -6.94
C VAL A 241 24.07 0.09 -6.35
N LEU A 242 22.81 0.10 -6.78
CA LEU A 242 21.78 -0.77 -6.19
C LEU A 242 22.01 -2.25 -6.51
N VAL A 243 22.53 -2.56 -7.71
CA VAL A 243 23.00 -3.91 -8.06
C VAL A 243 24.14 -4.33 -7.11
N GLY A 244 25.12 -3.44 -6.88
CA GLY A 244 26.21 -3.69 -5.94
C GLY A 244 25.74 -3.94 -4.50
N VAL A 245 24.73 -3.19 -4.04
CA VAL A 245 24.10 -3.37 -2.72
C VAL A 245 23.50 -4.78 -2.61
N LEU A 246 22.74 -5.23 -3.60
CA LEU A 246 22.15 -6.58 -3.60
C LEU A 246 23.20 -7.68 -3.79
N ALA A 247 24.27 -7.43 -4.56
CA ALA A 247 25.38 -8.37 -4.66
C ALA A 247 26.08 -8.57 -3.30
N GLY A 248 26.28 -7.49 -2.54
CA GLY A 248 26.84 -7.53 -1.17
C GLY A 248 25.87 -8.00 -0.09
N ARG A 249 24.58 -8.12 -0.40
CA ARG A 249 23.51 -8.59 0.50
C ARG A 249 22.69 -9.69 -0.17
N PRO A 250 23.21 -10.94 -0.26
CA PRO A 250 22.48 -12.06 -0.85
C PRO A 250 21.15 -12.38 -0.14
N ASP A 251 21.02 -12.00 1.13
CA ASP A 251 19.82 -12.11 1.95
C ASP A 251 18.74 -11.08 1.59
N ALA A 252 19.11 -9.99 0.92
CA ALA A 252 18.19 -8.95 0.49
C ALA A 252 17.57 -9.26 -0.89
N MET A 253 16.26 -9.04 -0.98
CA MET A 253 15.48 -9.19 -2.21
C MET A 253 15.24 -7.84 -2.90
N LEU A 254 15.31 -6.73 -2.15
CA LEU A 254 15.12 -5.38 -2.65
C LEU A 254 16.14 -4.43 -2.03
N ALA A 255 16.71 -3.54 -2.84
CA ALA A 255 17.48 -2.40 -2.39
C ALA A 255 16.76 -1.11 -2.79
N PHE A 256 16.82 -0.09 -1.93
CA PHE A 256 16.25 1.23 -2.24
C PHE A 256 17.16 2.33 -1.71
N SER A 257 17.22 3.44 -2.42
CA SER A 257 18.05 4.58 -2.06
C SER A 257 17.25 5.70 -1.40
N ASN A 258 17.96 6.66 -0.81
CA ASN A 258 17.40 7.97 -0.55
C ASN A 258 17.06 8.69 -1.87
N MET A 259 16.32 9.79 -1.77
CA MET A 259 15.99 10.66 -2.90
C MET A 259 16.09 12.13 -2.49
N THR A 260 16.56 12.98 -3.39
CA THR A 260 16.36 14.43 -3.24
C THR A 260 14.96 14.82 -3.72
N VAL A 261 14.47 15.96 -3.24
CA VAL A 261 13.24 16.59 -3.74
C VAL A 261 13.65 17.86 -4.45
N VAL A 262 13.26 17.99 -5.72
CA VAL A 262 13.55 19.16 -6.56
C VAL A 262 12.25 19.74 -7.11
N ASP A 263 12.22 21.02 -7.44
CA ASP A 263 11.12 21.59 -8.24
C ASP A 263 11.33 21.36 -9.75
N ARG A 264 10.36 21.75 -10.57
CA ARG A 264 10.41 21.63 -12.04
C ARG A 264 11.64 22.27 -12.68
N ASN A 265 12.25 23.27 -12.02
CA ASN A 265 13.42 23.96 -12.53
C ASN A 265 14.73 23.33 -12.03
N GLY A 266 14.65 22.19 -11.35
CA GLY A 266 15.80 21.48 -10.78
C GLY A 266 16.31 22.09 -9.48
N ARG A 267 15.61 23.06 -8.88
CA ARG A 267 16.05 23.65 -7.61
C ARG A 267 15.75 22.69 -6.46
N LEU A 268 16.76 22.42 -5.65
CA LEU A 268 16.66 21.55 -4.47
C LEU A 268 15.68 22.12 -3.44
N LEU A 269 14.61 21.37 -3.16
CA LEU A 269 13.64 21.65 -2.10
C LEU A 269 14.00 20.92 -0.79
N SER A 270 14.55 19.70 -0.90
CA SER A 270 14.94 18.84 0.22
C SER A 270 16.04 17.88 -0.18
N GLU A 271 17.04 17.67 0.69
CA GLU A 271 18.11 16.66 0.50
C GLU A 271 17.64 15.23 0.72
N THR A 272 16.47 15.07 1.34
CA THR A 272 15.85 13.76 1.55
C THR A 272 14.34 13.85 1.40
N PHE A 273 13.76 12.85 0.75
CA PHE A 273 12.33 12.62 0.71
C PHE A 273 11.79 12.14 2.08
N TRP A 274 12.63 11.44 2.86
CA TRP A 274 12.25 10.83 4.13
C TRP A 274 13.06 11.39 5.33
N PRO A 275 12.78 12.64 5.78
CA PRO A 275 13.49 13.22 6.91
C PRO A 275 13.33 12.38 8.18
N GLY A 276 14.45 11.90 8.73
CA GLY A 276 14.51 11.05 9.93
C GLY A 276 14.45 9.54 9.67
N LEU A 277 14.59 9.07 8.42
CA LEU A 277 14.70 7.64 8.11
C LEU A 277 16.05 7.05 8.54
N ASP A 278 16.24 6.88 9.85
CA ASP A 278 17.38 6.16 10.43
C ASP A 278 17.13 4.64 10.31
N SER A 279 17.32 4.08 9.12
CA SER A 279 17.67 2.66 8.83
C SER A 279 16.92 1.50 9.51
N ARG A 280 15.70 1.66 10.06
CA ARG A 280 15.07 0.61 10.92
C ARG A 280 13.62 0.23 10.58
N HIS A 281 13.25 0.30 9.31
CA HIS A 281 11.89 -0.04 8.86
C HIS A 281 11.87 -1.25 7.91
N ASP A 282 12.72 -2.24 8.19
CA ASP A 282 12.87 -3.47 7.44
C ASP A 282 11.92 -4.59 7.87
N SER A 283 11.28 -4.47 9.04
CA SER A 283 10.32 -5.47 9.52
C SER A 283 8.96 -5.39 8.81
N LEU A 284 8.33 -6.55 8.59
CA LEU A 284 7.01 -6.63 7.94
C LEU A 284 5.93 -5.86 8.71
N ASP A 285 5.95 -5.88 10.05
CA ASP A 285 5.03 -5.09 10.90
C ASP A 285 5.11 -3.58 10.59
N ALA A 286 6.33 -3.06 10.42
CA ALA A 286 6.58 -1.66 10.14
C ALA A 286 6.17 -1.29 8.71
N LEU A 287 6.51 -2.13 7.74
CA LEU A 287 6.14 -1.92 6.34
C LEU A 287 4.64 -2.00 6.15
N LEU A 288 3.95 -3.04 6.67
CA LEU A 288 2.50 -3.09 6.61
C LEU A 288 1.86 -1.84 7.23
N MET A 289 2.48 -1.23 8.24
CA MET A 289 2.00 0.02 8.82
C MET A 289 2.27 1.25 7.94
N ALA A 290 3.47 1.41 7.37
CA ALA A 290 3.79 2.51 6.48
C ALA A 290 4.80 2.10 5.42
N ASN A 291 4.55 2.57 4.20
CA ASN A 291 5.54 2.48 3.15
C ASN A 291 6.74 3.39 3.46
N VAL A 292 7.94 2.84 3.30
CA VAL A 292 9.21 3.58 3.39
C VAL A 292 10.06 3.42 2.12
N VAL A 293 9.59 2.62 1.17
CA VAL A 293 10.25 2.37 -0.11
C VAL A 293 9.52 3.17 -1.16
N THR A 294 10.24 4.06 -1.84
CA THR A 294 9.71 4.79 -3.00
C THR A 294 10.05 4.01 -4.26
N GLY A 295 9.05 3.74 -5.10
CA GLY A 295 9.18 2.90 -6.30
C GLY A 295 10.35 3.28 -7.19
N CYS A 296 10.38 4.52 -7.67
CA CYS A 296 11.44 5.02 -8.54
C CYS A 296 12.86 5.01 -7.93
N ALA A 297 13.00 4.81 -6.62
CA ALA A 297 14.27 4.71 -5.91
C ALA A 297 14.70 3.26 -5.59
N CYS A 298 13.92 2.26 -5.99
CA CYS A 298 14.20 0.87 -5.69
C CYS A 298 14.66 0.04 -6.89
N LEU A 299 15.30 -1.09 -6.57
CA LEU A 299 15.70 -2.16 -7.46
C LEU A 299 15.59 -3.48 -6.69
N PHE A 300 15.02 -4.51 -7.29
CA PHE A 300 14.78 -5.80 -6.63
C PHE A 300 15.16 -6.98 -7.53
N ARG A 301 15.36 -8.16 -6.93
CA ARG A 301 15.65 -9.39 -7.69
C ARG A 301 14.43 -9.82 -8.49
N ALA A 302 14.60 -10.13 -9.76
CA ALA A 302 13.48 -10.49 -10.64
C ALA A 302 12.69 -11.72 -10.16
N SER A 303 13.33 -12.65 -9.44
CA SER A 303 12.66 -13.80 -8.80
C SER A 303 11.55 -13.40 -7.82
N LEU A 304 11.58 -12.18 -7.26
CA LEU A 304 10.53 -11.68 -6.38
C LEU A 304 9.16 -11.57 -7.09
N LEU A 305 9.15 -11.47 -8.42
CA LEU A 305 7.92 -11.41 -9.22
C LEU A 305 7.04 -12.66 -9.05
N GLN A 306 7.63 -13.82 -8.74
CA GLN A 306 6.89 -15.05 -8.48
C GLN A 306 5.97 -14.93 -7.25
N LEU A 307 6.36 -14.13 -6.26
CA LEU A 307 5.55 -13.84 -5.09
C LEU A 307 4.63 -12.63 -5.30
N ALA A 308 5.18 -11.58 -5.93
CA ALA A 308 4.50 -10.30 -6.06
C ALA A 308 3.33 -10.35 -7.05
N LEU A 309 3.44 -11.10 -8.15
CA LEU A 309 2.43 -11.12 -9.21
C LEU A 309 1.42 -12.28 -9.05
N PRO A 310 0.15 -12.08 -9.44
CA PRO A 310 -0.48 -10.78 -9.71
C PRO A 310 -0.67 -9.98 -8.42
N PHE A 311 -0.73 -8.67 -8.52
CA PHE A 311 -0.99 -7.78 -7.40
C PHE A 311 -2.37 -8.04 -6.77
N PRO A 312 -2.54 -7.76 -5.46
CA PRO A 312 -3.86 -7.72 -4.83
C PRO A 312 -4.79 -6.73 -5.56
N ALA A 313 -6.06 -7.10 -5.73
CA ALA A 313 -7.03 -6.28 -6.46
C ALA A 313 -7.51 -5.09 -5.61
N LEU A 314 -6.68 -4.04 -5.57
CA LEU A 314 -6.89 -2.83 -4.78
C LEU A 314 -7.08 -1.57 -5.65
N GLY A 315 -6.78 -1.66 -6.96
CA GLY A 315 -6.87 -0.53 -7.88
C GLY A 315 -6.03 0.66 -7.41
N ARG A 316 -6.64 1.84 -7.43
CA ARG A 316 -5.98 3.12 -7.09
C ARG A 316 -5.74 3.32 -5.59
N LEU A 317 -6.15 2.39 -4.74
CA LEU A 317 -5.97 2.48 -3.28
C LEU A 317 -4.57 2.08 -2.82
N ALA A 318 -3.87 1.26 -3.62
CA ALA A 318 -2.60 0.68 -3.26
C ALA A 318 -1.43 1.31 -4.01
N TYR A 319 -0.25 1.18 -3.42
CA TYR A 319 1.02 1.53 -4.04
C TYR A 319 1.81 0.26 -4.34
N HIS A 320 2.33 0.18 -5.55
CA HIS A 320 2.99 -1.00 -6.10
C HIS A 320 4.32 -1.26 -5.39
N ASP A 321 5.08 -0.19 -5.11
CA ASP A 321 6.33 -0.20 -4.37
C ASP A 321 6.14 -0.71 -2.93
N HIS A 322 5.05 -0.32 -2.27
CA HIS A 322 4.69 -0.79 -0.94
C HIS A 322 4.42 -2.30 -0.93
N TRP A 323 3.64 -2.78 -1.90
CA TRP A 323 3.36 -4.21 -2.05
C TRP A 323 4.64 -5.02 -2.30
N ILE A 324 5.48 -4.57 -3.22
CA ILE A 324 6.74 -5.22 -3.57
C ILE A 324 7.70 -5.21 -2.36
N ALA A 325 7.76 -4.12 -1.60
CA ALA A 325 8.55 -4.06 -0.37
C ALA A 325 8.08 -5.07 0.67
N CYS A 326 6.76 -5.22 0.88
CA CYS A 326 6.22 -6.24 1.78
C CYS A 326 6.56 -7.67 1.30
N CYS A 327 6.52 -7.94 -0.01
CA CYS A 327 6.96 -9.21 -0.57
C CYS A 327 8.46 -9.45 -0.33
N ALA A 328 9.30 -8.44 -0.57
CA ALA A 328 10.75 -8.52 -0.41
C ALA A 328 11.15 -8.88 1.03
N THR A 329 10.51 -8.25 2.02
CA THR A 329 10.75 -8.55 3.44
C THR A 329 10.36 -9.97 3.83
N VAL A 330 9.36 -10.57 3.18
CA VAL A 330 8.98 -11.97 3.45
C VAL A 330 9.90 -12.96 2.74
N ALA A 331 10.30 -12.66 1.50
CA ALA A 331 11.17 -13.52 0.72
C ALA A 331 12.66 -13.46 1.16
N GLY A 332 13.03 -12.44 1.94
CA GLY A 332 14.37 -12.27 2.49
C GLY A 332 14.43 -10.98 3.31
N GLY A 333 14.85 -9.88 2.67
CA GLY A 333 14.93 -8.58 3.33
C GLY A 333 15.02 -7.43 2.35
N ILE A 334 15.06 -6.22 2.92
CA ILE A 334 15.30 -4.98 2.18
C ILE A 334 16.61 -4.33 2.63
N ALA A 335 17.32 -3.70 1.70
CA ALA A 335 18.57 -2.98 1.96
C ALA A 335 18.39 -1.49 1.64
N TYR A 336 18.87 -0.62 2.53
CA TYR A 336 18.80 0.83 2.34
C TYR A 336 20.18 1.40 1.96
N GLU A 337 20.20 2.18 0.89
CA GLU A 337 21.36 2.95 0.44
C GLU A 337 21.14 4.44 0.77
N PRO A 338 21.92 5.03 1.70
CA PRO A 338 21.70 6.40 2.15
C PRO A 338 22.00 7.47 1.09
N ARG A 339 22.78 7.16 0.04
CA ARG A 339 23.01 8.09 -1.07
C ARG A 339 21.71 8.40 -1.79
N ALA A 340 21.53 9.65 -2.20
CA ALA A 340 20.40 10.06 -3.01
C ALA A 340 20.65 9.72 -4.49
N LEU A 341 20.05 8.62 -4.98
CA LEU A 341 20.27 8.13 -6.35
C LEU A 341 19.12 8.44 -7.31
N ALA A 342 18.10 9.14 -6.84
CA ALA A 342 17.03 9.69 -7.66
C ALA A 342 16.58 11.05 -7.12
N GLY A 343 16.16 11.94 -8.01
CA GLY A 343 15.56 13.23 -7.73
C GLY A 343 14.07 13.20 -8.03
N TYR A 344 13.26 13.33 -6.98
CA TYR A 344 11.81 13.45 -7.07
C TYR A 344 11.43 14.86 -7.52
N VAL A 345 10.85 15.00 -8.71
CA VAL A 345 10.44 16.30 -9.24
C VAL A 345 9.03 16.64 -8.75
N GLN A 346 8.93 17.61 -7.84
CA GLN A 346 7.66 18.04 -7.29
C GLN A 346 6.94 19.03 -8.22
N HIS A 347 5.73 18.66 -8.65
CA HIS A 347 4.83 19.46 -9.46
C HIS A 347 3.33 19.18 -9.19
N GLY A 348 2.45 20.03 -9.74
CA GLY A 348 1.00 19.94 -9.54
C GLY A 348 0.31 18.70 -10.16
N GLY A 349 1.06 17.86 -10.88
CA GLY A 349 0.55 16.66 -11.54
C GLY A 349 0.95 15.34 -10.89
N ASN A 350 1.77 15.36 -9.83
CA ASN A 350 2.18 14.13 -9.16
C ASN A 350 1.00 13.48 -8.43
N SER A 351 0.99 12.14 -8.37
CA SER A 351 0.00 11.37 -7.59
C SER A 351 0.21 11.50 -6.08
N LEU A 352 1.46 11.70 -5.65
CA LEU A 352 1.87 11.95 -4.25
C LEU A 352 2.69 13.24 -4.20
N GLY A 353 3.00 13.78 -3.03
CA GLY A 353 3.81 15.01 -2.97
C GLY A 353 4.51 15.21 -1.63
N TYR A 354 5.72 15.74 -1.68
CA TYR A 354 6.49 16.08 -0.48
C TYR A 354 5.89 17.30 0.23
N ARG A 355 5.73 17.23 1.56
CA ARG A 355 5.24 18.34 2.40
C ARG A 355 6.18 18.59 3.56
N ARG A 356 6.79 19.78 3.57
CA ARG A 356 7.77 20.21 4.58
C ARG A 356 7.17 20.46 5.99
N ARG A 357 5.84 20.63 6.09
CA ARG A 357 5.12 20.87 7.35
C ARG A 357 3.76 20.15 7.35
N PRO A 358 3.39 19.42 8.42
CA PRO A 358 2.04 18.87 8.54
C PRO A 358 1.01 20.01 8.67
N GLY A 359 -0.07 19.94 7.89
CA GLY A 359 -1.12 20.97 7.92
C GLY A 359 -1.92 20.98 9.23
N LEU A 360 -2.63 22.08 9.50
CA LEU A 360 -3.48 22.30 10.69
C LEU A 360 -4.41 21.12 11.06
N ARG A 361 -4.83 20.31 10.07
CA ARG A 361 -5.68 19.11 10.27
C ARG A 361 -4.99 17.96 11.03
N LEU A 362 -3.66 17.89 11.04
CA LEU A 362 -2.92 16.89 11.81
C LEU A 362 -2.77 17.32 13.28
N ALA A 363 -2.61 18.61 13.54
CA ALA A 363 -2.52 19.17 14.88
C ALA A 363 -3.83 18.98 15.68
N SER A 364 -4.99 19.11 15.02
CA SER A 364 -6.31 18.85 15.64
C SER A 364 -6.52 17.37 15.99
N ARG A 365 -6.04 16.44 15.15
CA ARG A 365 -6.08 14.99 15.43
C ARG A 365 -5.15 14.61 16.59
N ILE A 366 -3.98 15.25 16.68
CA ILE A 366 -3.04 15.08 17.81
C ILE A 366 -3.66 15.60 19.11
N ALA A 367 -4.28 16.79 19.10
CA ALA A 367 -4.97 17.34 20.28
C ALA A 367 -6.08 16.41 20.79
N ALA A 368 -6.86 15.82 19.88
CA ALA A 368 -7.90 14.85 20.22
C ALA A 368 -7.32 13.57 20.87
N CYS A 369 -6.22 13.02 20.34
CA CYS A 369 -5.56 11.83 20.92
C CYS A 369 -5.02 12.07 22.34
N LEU A 370 -4.54 13.29 22.62
CA LEU A 370 -3.93 13.64 23.91
C LEU A 370 -4.97 13.81 25.02
N LEU A 371 -6.11 14.41 24.69
CA LEU A 371 -7.25 14.57 25.59
C LEU A 371 -7.88 13.23 26.01
N LEU A 372 -7.65 12.16 25.23
CA LEU A 372 -8.21 10.83 25.46
C LEU A 372 -7.25 9.82 26.14
N SER A 373 -5.99 10.18 26.39
CA SER A 373 -5.04 9.28 27.05
C SER A 373 -5.51 8.72 28.41
N PRO A 374 -6.22 9.49 29.27
CA PRO A 374 -6.79 8.93 30.51
C PRO A 374 -7.94 7.96 30.23
N ALA A 375 -8.73 8.22 29.20
CA ALA A 375 -9.86 7.40 28.80
C ALA A 375 -9.41 6.05 28.21
N ILE A 376 -8.33 6.04 27.43
CA ILE A 376 -7.68 4.81 26.91
C ILE A 376 -7.08 3.98 28.06
N ALA A 377 -6.44 4.62 29.03
CA ALA A 377 -5.91 3.96 30.22
C ALA A 377 -7.03 3.38 31.11
N LEU A 378 -8.19 4.05 31.20
CA LEU A 378 -9.35 3.55 31.94
C LEU A 378 -10.07 2.41 31.19
N ALA A 379 -10.11 2.46 29.85
CA ALA A 379 -10.62 1.40 29.00
C ALA A 379 -9.77 0.11 29.11
N SER A 380 -8.46 0.18 29.33
CA SER A 380 -7.66 -1.04 29.49
C SER A 380 -8.03 -1.83 30.75
N GLN A 381 -8.65 -1.18 31.74
CA GLN A 381 -9.00 -1.77 33.04
C GLN A 381 -10.46 -2.22 33.15
N SER A 382 -11.36 -1.82 32.24
CA SER A 382 -12.79 -2.15 32.32
C SER A 382 -13.45 -2.46 30.97
N ALA A 383 -14.08 -3.62 30.85
CA ALA A 383 -14.82 -4.03 29.66
C ALA A 383 -16.02 -3.13 29.33
N MET A 384 -16.65 -2.53 30.34
CA MET A 384 -17.76 -1.59 30.17
C MET A 384 -17.28 -0.25 29.61
N VAL A 385 -16.15 0.26 30.11
CA VAL A 385 -15.52 1.50 29.62
C VAL A 385 -14.96 1.30 28.21
N ARG A 386 -14.41 0.11 27.88
CA ARG A 386 -14.06 -0.25 26.49
C ARG A 386 -15.23 -0.14 25.54
N ARG A 387 -16.40 -0.65 25.92
CA ARG A 387 -17.60 -0.56 25.08
C ARG A 387 -18.07 0.89 24.90
N ARG A 388 -18.04 1.71 25.96
CA ARG A 388 -18.44 3.13 25.90
C ARG A 388 -17.48 4.00 25.08
N LEU A 389 -16.17 3.72 25.14
CA LEU A 389 -15.15 4.49 24.43
C LEU A 389 -14.77 3.92 23.06
N ALA A 390 -15.30 2.75 22.68
CA ALA A 390 -15.01 2.10 21.41
C ALA A 390 -15.31 3.00 20.21
N GLN A 391 -16.43 3.73 20.24
CA GLN A 391 -16.87 4.55 19.11
C GLN A 391 -16.06 5.85 18.97
N PRO A 392 -15.79 6.64 20.04
CA PRO A 392 -14.82 7.74 20.00
C PRO A 392 -13.40 7.31 19.61
N LEU A 393 -12.91 6.17 20.12
CA LEU A 393 -11.57 5.68 19.77
C LEU A 393 -11.50 5.15 18.33
N LYS A 394 -12.58 4.53 17.83
CA LYS A 394 -12.71 4.13 16.41
C LYS A 394 -12.62 5.36 15.49
N LEU A 395 -13.16 6.50 15.89
CA LEU A 395 -13.08 7.80 15.20
C LEU A 395 -11.68 8.45 15.21
N LEU A 396 -10.86 8.19 16.24
CA LEU A 396 -9.49 8.70 16.33
C LEU A 396 -8.44 7.79 15.69
N VAL A 397 -8.67 6.49 15.72
CA VAL A 397 -7.78 5.43 15.20
C VAL A 397 -8.22 4.98 13.81
N SER A 398 -9.35 5.47 13.30
CA SER A 398 -9.72 5.31 11.89
C SER A 398 -8.62 5.95 11.03
N LEU A 399 -7.73 5.07 10.57
CA LEU A 399 -7.08 5.21 9.28
C LEU A 399 -8.17 5.47 8.24
N PRO A 400 -7.89 6.21 7.15
CA PRO A 400 -8.79 6.18 6.01
C PRO A 400 -9.12 4.71 5.73
N ASP A 401 -10.40 4.32 5.67
CA ASP A 401 -10.80 2.91 5.59
C ASP A 401 -10.05 2.20 4.43
N THR A 402 -9.74 2.95 3.37
CA THR A 402 -8.89 2.55 2.23
C THR A 402 -7.47 2.10 2.60
N GLU A 403 -6.77 2.75 3.54
CA GLU A 403 -5.44 2.30 3.97
C GLU A 403 -5.52 0.97 4.73
N LEU A 404 -6.55 0.80 5.57
CA LEU A 404 -6.73 -0.45 6.31
C LEU A 404 -7.06 -1.60 5.38
N VAL A 405 -7.94 -1.36 4.40
CA VAL A 405 -8.28 -2.28 3.31
C VAL A 405 -7.02 -2.75 2.57
N CYS A 406 -6.13 -1.82 2.18
CA CYS A 406 -4.87 -2.16 1.53
C CYS A 406 -3.98 -3.05 2.40
N ARG A 407 -3.79 -2.69 3.67
CA ARG A 407 -2.92 -3.44 4.60
C ARG A 407 -3.46 -4.83 4.88
N THR A 408 -4.78 -4.95 5.04
CA THR A 408 -5.44 -6.24 5.23
C THR A 408 -5.32 -7.10 3.98
N ALA A 409 -5.47 -6.54 2.79
CA ALA A 409 -5.29 -7.26 1.53
C ALA A 409 -3.85 -7.72 1.32
N PHE A 410 -2.85 -6.87 1.61
CA PHE A 410 -1.44 -7.25 1.56
C PHE A 410 -1.15 -8.39 2.53
N ALA A 411 -1.59 -8.25 3.78
CA ALA A 411 -1.40 -9.26 4.81
C ALA A 411 -2.05 -10.61 4.43
N GLU A 412 -3.30 -10.58 3.96
CA GLU A 412 -4.02 -11.79 3.54
C GLU A 412 -3.38 -12.44 2.30
N THR A 413 -2.89 -11.64 1.35
CA THR A 413 -2.17 -12.16 0.17
C THR A 413 -0.87 -12.84 0.59
N LEU A 414 -0.08 -12.22 1.45
CA LEU A 414 1.16 -12.82 1.96
C LEU A 414 0.89 -14.09 2.76
N ARG A 415 -0.15 -14.11 3.59
CA ARG A 415 -0.57 -15.30 4.35
C ARG A 415 -0.80 -16.52 3.46
N ARG A 416 -1.29 -16.30 2.24
CA ARG A 416 -1.68 -17.34 1.29
C ARG A 416 -0.54 -17.75 0.36
N ARG A 417 0.31 -16.81 -0.03
CA ARG A 417 1.34 -17.03 -1.05
C ARG A 417 2.72 -17.36 -0.50
N ALA A 418 2.97 -17.09 0.78
CA ALA A 418 4.29 -17.26 1.37
C ALA A 418 4.27 -18.11 2.64
N THR A 419 5.34 -18.90 2.81
CA THR A 419 5.66 -19.52 4.10
C THR A 419 6.27 -18.47 5.00
N LEU A 420 5.48 -17.97 5.94
CA LEU A 420 5.91 -16.95 6.89
C LEU A 420 6.59 -17.59 8.10
N ASP A 421 7.68 -17.00 8.57
CA ASP A 421 8.23 -17.30 9.90
C ASP A 421 7.28 -16.81 11.02
N ASP A 422 7.62 -17.10 12.28
CA ASP A 422 6.82 -16.67 13.43
C ASP A 422 6.55 -15.15 13.46
N ASP A 423 7.56 -14.42 13.03
CA ASP A 423 7.65 -12.99 13.03
C ASP A 423 6.73 -12.37 11.95
N GLY A 424 6.70 -12.95 10.76
CA GLY A 424 5.78 -12.63 9.67
C GLY A 424 4.35 -13.06 9.97
N ARG A 425 4.13 -14.23 10.58
CA ARG A 425 2.78 -14.69 11.03
C ARG A 425 2.17 -13.71 12.04
N ARG A 426 2.97 -13.20 12.99
CA ARG A 426 2.53 -12.17 13.94
C ARG A 426 2.21 -10.84 13.25
N ALA A 427 3.00 -10.44 12.25
CA ALA A 427 2.76 -9.22 11.50
C ALA A 427 1.45 -9.30 10.70
N VAL A 428 1.30 -10.35 9.90
CA VAL A 428 0.08 -10.60 9.10
C VAL A 428 -1.17 -10.73 9.98
N SER A 429 -1.10 -11.45 11.10
CA SER A 429 -2.25 -11.59 12.01
C SER A 429 -2.69 -10.28 12.68
N THR A 430 -1.80 -9.29 12.78
CA THR A 430 -2.15 -7.95 13.27
C THR A 430 -3.13 -7.25 12.33
N PHE A 431 -2.99 -7.48 11.02
CA PHE A 431 -3.78 -6.85 9.95
C PHE A 431 -4.82 -7.78 9.31
N ALA A 432 -4.89 -9.05 9.71
CA ALA A 432 -5.82 -10.02 9.14
C ALA A 432 -7.29 -9.53 9.21
N PRO A 433 -8.14 -9.87 8.23
CA PRO A 433 -9.51 -9.38 8.18
C PRO A 433 -10.34 -9.84 9.40
N GLY A 434 -11.36 -9.06 9.75
CA GLY A 434 -12.38 -9.46 10.72
C GLY A 434 -12.45 -8.62 12.00
N PRO A 435 -13.42 -8.95 12.88
CA PRO A 435 -13.79 -8.12 14.01
C PRO A 435 -12.57 -7.91 14.91
N ARG A 436 -12.48 -6.73 15.52
CA ARG A 436 -11.41 -6.35 16.48
C ARG A 436 -10.05 -6.01 15.86
N ILE A 437 -9.96 -5.71 14.56
CA ILE A 437 -8.72 -5.18 13.97
C ILE A 437 -8.16 -3.97 14.74
N GLY A 438 -9.03 -3.05 15.18
CA GLY A 438 -8.63 -1.93 16.04
C GLY A 438 -8.01 -2.34 17.39
N LEU A 439 -8.50 -3.42 18.02
CA LEU A 439 -7.91 -3.95 19.26
C LEU A 439 -6.55 -4.61 19.00
N ARG A 440 -6.39 -5.28 17.85
CA ARG A 440 -5.12 -5.89 17.44
C ARG A 440 -4.06 -4.83 17.14
N LEU A 441 -4.43 -3.76 16.43
CA LEU A 441 -3.58 -2.60 16.19
C LEU A 441 -3.18 -1.91 17.49
N LEU A 442 -4.12 -1.73 18.43
CA LEU A 442 -3.83 -1.19 19.76
C LEU A 442 -2.88 -2.09 20.55
N ALA A 443 -3.10 -3.41 20.54
CA ALA A 443 -2.20 -4.36 21.18
C ALA A 443 -0.79 -4.34 20.55
N ALA A 444 -0.69 -4.22 19.23
CA ALA A 444 0.58 -4.07 18.51
C ALA A 444 1.32 -2.79 18.91
N LEU A 445 0.61 -1.66 19.01
CA LEU A 445 1.14 -0.39 19.50
C LEU A 445 1.66 -0.47 20.94
N LEU A 446 1.10 -1.36 21.77
CA LEU A 446 1.45 -1.48 23.18
C LEU A 446 2.53 -2.55 23.47
N ARG A 447 3.04 -3.27 22.45
CA ARG A 447 4.07 -4.30 22.65
C ARG A 447 5.33 -3.70 23.30
N PRO A 448 5.88 -4.31 24.37
CA PRO A 448 7.05 -3.78 25.07
C PRO A 448 8.37 -4.05 24.35
N ASP A 449 8.36 -4.88 23.30
CA ASP A 449 9.52 -5.35 22.57
C ASP A 449 10.01 -4.36 21.49
N ARG A 450 11.07 -4.77 20.77
CA ARG A 450 11.65 -3.99 19.67
C ARG A 450 10.63 -3.70 18.56
N ARG A 451 9.71 -4.63 18.29
CA ARG A 451 8.65 -4.50 17.27
C ARG A 451 7.64 -3.43 17.65
N GLY A 452 7.13 -3.44 18.88
CA GLY A 452 6.27 -2.38 19.39
C GLY A 452 6.95 -1.01 19.33
N LYS A 453 8.26 -0.94 19.59
CA LYS A 453 9.04 0.30 19.46
C LYS A 453 9.14 0.78 18.01
N ALA A 454 9.39 -0.12 17.06
CA ALA A 454 9.42 0.19 15.63
C ALA A 454 8.03 0.64 15.12
N PHE A 455 6.98 -0.13 15.45
CA PHE A 455 5.59 0.18 15.12
C PHE A 455 5.15 1.54 15.68
N ARG A 456 5.50 1.85 16.94
CA ARG A 456 5.28 3.18 17.52
C ARG A 456 6.11 4.27 16.85
N GLY A 457 7.33 3.97 16.40
CA GLY A 457 8.16 4.92 15.66
C GLY A 457 7.53 5.29 14.32
N VAL A 458 7.01 4.30 13.59
CA VAL A 458 6.27 4.48 12.34
C VAL A 458 4.95 5.21 12.58
N ALA A 459 4.14 4.73 13.53
CA ALA A 459 2.89 5.37 13.91
C ALA A 459 3.13 6.81 14.36
N ALA A 460 4.13 7.08 15.20
CA ALA A 460 4.50 8.44 15.57
C ALA A 460 4.96 9.28 14.36
N ARG A 461 5.56 8.72 13.31
CA ARG A 461 5.88 9.51 12.10
C ARG A 461 4.64 9.80 11.25
N LEU A 462 3.70 8.86 11.18
CA LEU A 462 2.37 9.07 10.61
C LEU A 462 1.53 10.06 11.45
N PHE A 463 1.75 10.11 12.78
CA PHE A 463 0.89 10.81 13.73
C PHE A 463 1.54 12.00 14.47
N THR A 464 2.82 12.32 14.32
CA THR A 464 3.45 13.42 15.08
C THR A 464 4.32 14.36 14.26
N GLY A 465 4.11 15.66 14.53
CA GLY A 465 5.20 16.49 15.01
C GLY A 465 5.24 16.51 16.55
N ARG A 466 6.30 15.94 17.14
CA ARG A 466 6.86 16.11 18.51
C ARG A 466 6.04 15.83 19.80
N VAL A 467 4.71 15.74 19.82
CA VAL A 467 3.96 15.60 21.10
C VAL A 467 3.90 14.16 21.66
N ILE A 468 3.75 13.15 20.79
CA ILE A 468 3.72 11.73 21.17
C ILE A 468 5.06 11.25 21.77
N ALA A 469 6.21 11.78 21.32
CA ALA A 469 7.51 11.44 21.90
C ALA A 469 7.63 11.83 23.38
N ARG A 470 7.03 12.96 23.78
CA ARG A 470 6.93 13.38 25.19
C ARG A 470 5.98 12.48 25.99
N LEU A 471 4.86 12.03 25.42
CA LEU A 471 3.95 11.11 26.12
C LEU A 471 4.49 9.69 26.24
N MET A 472 5.19 9.18 25.23
CA MET A 472 5.82 7.87 25.28
C MET A 472 6.93 7.80 26.33
N SER A 473 7.65 8.91 26.56
CA SER A 473 8.58 9.07 27.69
C SER A 473 7.89 9.00 29.05
N ILE A 474 6.66 9.52 29.16
CA ILE A 474 5.88 9.49 30.40
C ILE A 474 5.32 8.08 30.65
N LEU A 475 4.82 7.42 29.61
CA LEU A 475 4.31 6.03 29.70
C LEU A 475 5.43 5.01 29.99
N ALA A 476 6.65 5.23 29.49
CA ALA A 476 7.80 4.39 29.81
C ALA A 476 8.24 4.49 31.28
N ARG A 477 7.93 5.60 31.97
CA ARG A 477 8.21 5.82 33.40
C ARG A 477 7.12 5.24 34.32
N LEU A 478 6.02 4.73 33.76
CA LEU A 478 4.90 4.16 34.52
C LEU A 478 4.95 2.63 34.65
N ARG A 479 6.10 1.98 34.40
CA ARG A 479 6.29 0.58 34.80
C ARG A 479 6.47 0.52 36.33
N PRO A 480 5.69 -0.29 37.07
CA PRO A 480 6.02 -0.57 38.46
C PRO A 480 7.33 -1.37 38.50
N PRO A 481 8.19 -1.18 39.52
CA PRO A 481 9.38 -2.01 39.69
C PRO A 481 8.98 -3.49 39.87
N PRO A 482 9.84 -4.45 39.51
CA PRO A 482 9.54 -5.86 39.71
C PRO A 482 9.27 -6.11 41.20
N ALA A 483 8.22 -6.88 41.48
CA ALA A 483 7.77 -7.17 42.83
C ALA A 483 8.90 -7.80 43.65
N ALA A 484 9.31 -7.11 44.72
CA ALA A 484 10.19 -7.65 45.72
C ALA A 484 9.44 -8.72 46.53
N GLY A 485 10.05 -9.90 46.66
CA GLY A 485 9.81 -10.82 47.77
C GLY A 485 8.97 -12.06 47.47
N ARG A 486 9.66 -13.18 47.24
CA ARG A 486 9.36 -14.39 48.00
C ARG A 486 10.57 -14.69 48.88
N THR A 487 10.53 -14.17 50.10
CA THR A 487 11.29 -14.70 51.23
C THR A 487 10.79 -16.12 51.48
N VAL A 488 11.63 -17.10 51.16
CA VAL A 488 11.46 -18.46 51.68
C VAL A 488 12.07 -18.45 53.07
N THR A 489 11.21 -18.40 54.09
CA THR A 489 11.58 -18.76 55.46
C THR A 489 11.76 -20.28 55.53
N GLY A 490 12.97 -20.69 55.87
CA GLY A 490 13.34 -22.07 56.17
C GLY A 490 14.55 -22.06 57.10
N GLU A 491 14.31 -21.79 58.38
CA GLU A 491 15.27 -22.07 59.44
C GLU A 491 15.39 -23.58 59.65
N ARG A 492 16.62 -24.13 59.72
CA ARG A 492 17.28 -24.63 60.96
C ARG A 492 18.45 -25.58 60.68
N GLY A 493 19.49 -25.43 61.50
CA GLY A 493 20.60 -26.39 61.75
C GLY A 493 21.95 -25.92 61.17
N HIS A 494 22.76 -25.07 61.81
CA HIS A 494 23.53 -25.17 63.06
C HIS A 494 24.67 -26.22 63.09
N ALA A 495 25.89 -25.68 62.95
CA ALA A 495 27.17 -25.99 63.60
C ALA A 495 27.81 -27.40 63.45
N GLY A 496 29.05 -27.40 62.95
CA GLY A 496 29.98 -28.52 62.90
C GLY A 496 31.00 -28.33 61.80
#